data_AF-A0ABD6RST2-F1
#
_entry.id   AF-A0ABD6RST2-F1
#
_cell.length_a   1.000
_cell.length_b   1.000
_cell.length_c   1.000
_cell.angle_alpha   90.00
_cell.angle_beta   90.00
_cell.angle_gamma   90.00
#
_symmetry.space_group_name_H-M   'P 1'
#
loop_
_entity.id
_entity.type
_entity.pdbx_description
1 polymer ?
#
loop_
_entity_poly.entity_id
_entity_poly.type
_entity_poly.pdbx_seq_one_letter_code
_entity_poly.pdbx_strand_id
1 'polypeptide(L)'
;MKNQTVNAGVSTANGIEFQKHCALYFWLDNYHTIKDEKYFIYIEHHEDIFFCYKNDDDNIYHIDAYQAKKSSDPWNSSTELSEIIKKITHVGLDLYEDDAPKSSNYIHTLSFVTNDSIKLNAKDTNSKAKVYITINAANDTVKYTDIAEQIKTKLVTTFDDVEKSELDNVYLKYIDLPKKYEGQKAVLVYKCQLIFNEKIIDYNAAVETLLLLFRKVENNLNNGNIARLSDTTKSVSSDEIKKSIDIITTKKLAFDFWRSKASDICKKLEIPIREQKNFILDFENCFDRFKDLTQTQHLNILLFVRKKMDDCDLYDELECINWLYEEFIKESSSQLSPLSIKAAIYASYIEVKEEL
;
A
#
# COMPACT_ATOMS: atom_id res chain seq x y z
N MET A 1 -7.04 -22.67 33.81
CA MET A 1 -6.08 -21.64 34.29
C MET A 1 -6.19 -20.44 33.36
N LYS A 2 -6.47 -19.24 33.89
CA LYS A 2 -6.52 -17.99 33.12
C LYS A 2 -5.09 -17.59 32.74
N ASN A 3 -4.75 -17.61 31.46
CA ASN A 3 -3.49 -17.06 30.99
C ASN A 3 -3.54 -15.53 31.06
N GLN A 4 -2.70 -14.97 31.93
CA GLN A 4 -2.38 -13.56 32.01
C GLN A 4 -1.38 -13.21 30.90
N THR A 5 -1.84 -12.53 29.86
CA THR A 5 -0.99 -11.67 29.01
C THR A 5 -1.82 -10.51 28.44
N VAL A 6 -2.31 -9.65 29.33
CA VAL A 6 -2.95 -8.36 29.00
C VAL A 6 -1.88 -7.27 28.74
N ASN A 7 -0.84 -7.62 27.97
CA ASN A 7 0.16 -6.67 27.45
C ASN A 7 0.34 -6.81 25.91
N ALA A 8 -0.60 -7.49 25.24
CA ALA A 8 -0.56 -7.71 23.79
C ALA A 8 -0.87 -6.44 22.96
N GLY A 9 -1.54 -5.42 23.51
CA GLY A 9 -2.08 -4.30 22.74
C GLY A 9 -1.07 -3.53 21.86
N VAL A 10 0.10 -3.20 22.39
CA VAL A 10 1.10 -2.38 21.65
C VAL A 10 1.98 -3.23 20.74
N SER A 11 2.34 -4.45 21.15
CA SER A 11 3.16 -5.36 20.34
C SER A 11 2.38 -5.90 19.13
N THR A 12 1.11 -6.25 19.34
CA THR A 12 0.22 -6.75 18.28
C THR A 12 -0.10 -5.65 17.26
N ALA A 13 -0.36 -4.41 17.69
CA ALA A 13 -0.58 -3.29 16.78
C ALA A 13 0.63 -2.99 15.88
N ASN A 14 1.84 -3.07 16.44
CA ASN A 14 3.09 -2.86 15.67
C ASN A 14 3.37 -3.99 14.67
N GLY A 15 2.98 -5.24 14.98
CA GLY A 15 3.09 -6.37 14.07
C GLY A 15 2.13 -6.25 12.87
N ILE A 16 0.88 -5.88 13.12
CA ILE A 16 -0.14 -5.68 12.09
C ILE A 16 0.24 -4.53 11.15
N GLU A 17 0.75 -3.41 11.68
CA GLU A 17 1.19 -2.30 10.82
C GLU A 17 2.37 -2.71 9.93
N PHE A 18 3.33 -3.46 10.46
CA PHE A 18 4.43 -3.98 9.65
C PHE A 18 3.95 -4.89 8.52
N GLN A 19 2.96 -5.74 8.76
CA GLN A 19 2.37 -6.61 7.73
C GLN A 19 1.72 -5.82 6.62
N LYS A 20 0.97 -4.75 6.93
CA LYS A 20 0.38 -3.88 5.90
C LYS A 20 1.45 -3.20 5.05
N HIS A 21 2.57 -2.81 5.66
CA HIS A 21 3.70 -2.24 4.94
C HIS A 21 4.39 -3.29 4.07
N CYS A 22 4.51 -4.54 4.55
CA CYS A 22 5.01 -5.67 3.75
C CYS A 22 4.08 -5.96 2.56
N ALA A 23 2.77 -6.02 2.78
CA ALA A 23 1.79 -6.25 1.71
C ALA A 23 1.91 -5.18 0.62
N LEU A 24 1.99 -3.90 1.00
CA LEU A 24 2.20 -2.83 0.03
C LEU A 24 3.58 -2.93 -0.64
N TYR A 25 4.63 -3.27 0.11
CA TYR A 25 5.98 -3.48 -0.42
C TYR A 25 5.99 -4.55 -1.52
N PHE A 26 5.43 -5.74 -1.25
CA PHE A 26 5.38 -6.83 -2.22
C PHE A 26 4.53 -6.48 -3.43
N TRP A 27 3.42 -5.78 -3.20
CA TRP A 27 2.57 -5.32 -4.30
C TRP A 27 3.32 -4.33 -5.21
N LEU A 28 4.03 -3.36 -4.63
CA LEU A 28 4.83 -2.40 -5.40
C LEU A 28 5.95 -3.12 -6.18
N ASP A 29 6.68 -4.05 -5.54
CA ASP A 29 7.78 -4.77 -6.19
C ASP A 29 7.33 -5.63 -7.38
N ASN A 30 6.12 -6.18 -7.31
CA ASN A 30 5.56 -7.00 -8.37
C ASN A 30 4.60 -6.24 -9.30
N TYR A 31 4.41 -4.93 -9.09
CA TYR A 31 3.35 -4.15 -9.76
C TYR A 31 3.34 -4.34 -11.28
N HIS A 32 4.49 -4.23 -11.94
CA HIS A 32 4.57 -4.34 -13.39
C HIS A 32 4.19 -5.73 -13.92
N THR A 33 4.32 -6.76 -13.10
CA THR A 33 3.94 -8.13 -13.41
C THR A 33 2.45 -8.36 -13.16
N ILE A 34 1.93 -7.89 -12.03
CA ILE A 34 0.58 -8.29 -11.55
C ILE A 34 -0.52 -7.27 -11.88
N LYS A 35 -0.20 -6.06 -12.34
CA LYS A 35 -1.18 -4.97 -12.57
C LYS A 35 -2.35 -5.32 -13.49
N ASP A 36 -2.17 -6.28 -14.39
CA ASP A 36 -3.17 -6.71 -15.38
C ASP A 36 -3.76 -8.09 -15.03
N GLU A 37 -3.34 -8.69 -13.90
CA GLU A 37 -3.82 -9.99 -13.43
C GLU A 37 -5.05 -9.86 -12.52
N LYS A 38 -5.86 -10.93 -12.47
CA LYS A 38 -6.94 -11.07 -11.49
C LYS A 38 -6.36 -11.64 -10.21
N TYR A 39 -6.33 -10.84 -9.15
CA TYR A 39 -5.90 -11.32 -7.83
C TYR A 39 -6.70 -10.66 -6.71
N PHE A 40 -6.57 -11.20 -5.51
CA PHE A 40 -6.98 -10.55 -4.27
C PHE A 40 -5.89 -10.74 -3.20
N ILE A 41 -5.75 -9.75 -2.33
CA ILE A 41 -4.81 -9.76 -1.22
C ILE A 41 -5.61 -9.97 0.06
N TYR A 42 -5.33 -11.07 0.75
CA TYR A 42 -5.91 -11.39 2.04
C TYR A 42 -4.93 -11.02 3.15
N ILE A 43 -5.42 -10.41 4.23
CA ILE A 43 -4.63 -10.08 5.42
C ILE A 43 -5.36 -10.65 6.63
N GLU A 44 -4.82 -11.73 7.21
CA GLU A 44 -5.47 -12.44 8.31
C GLU A 44 -4.86 -12.15 9.69
N HIS A 45 -5.71 -12.21 10.72
CA HIS A 45 -5.41 -12.45 12.12
C HIS A 45 -4.06 -13.14 12.39
N HIS A 46 -3.06 -12.30 12.67
CA HIS A 46 -1.85 -12.63 13.45
C HIS A 46 -0.76 -13.48 12.80
N GLU A 47 -0.47 -13.29 11.51
CA GLU A 47 0.92 -13.21 10.98
C GLU A 47 1.02 -13.29 9.44
N ASP A 48 -0.07 -13.56 8.73
CA ASP A 48 -0.04 -14.01 7.33
C ASP A 48 -0.70 -13.05 6.32
N ILE A 49 -0.02 -12.88 5.19
CA ILE A 49 -0.49 -12.13 4.00
C ILE A 49 -0.58 -13.13 2.86
N PHE A 50 -1.71 -13.20 2.17
CA PHE A 50 -1.88 -14.06 0.98
C PHE A 50 -2.15 -13.22 -0.26
N PHE A 51 -1.33 -13.39 -1.29
CA PHE A 51 -1.64 -12.92 -2.63
C PHE A 51 -2.20 -14.11 -3.40
N CYS A 52 -3.50 -14.07 -3.68
CA CYS A 52 -4.21 -15.15 -4.35
C CYS A 52 -4.50 -14.74 -5.80
N TYR A 53 -3.86 -15.43 -6.74
CA TYR A 53 -3.98 -15.15 -8.17
C TYR A 53 -4.96 -16.10 -8.82
N LYS A 54 -5.83 -15.53 -9.67
CA LYS A 54 -6.94 -16.22 -10.31
C LYS A 54 -6.77 -16.25 -11.82
N ASN A 55 -7.22 -17.35 -12.41
CA ASN A 55 -7.30 -17.49 -13.86
C ASN A 55 -8.59 -16.86 -14.39
N ASP A 56 -8.83 -17.00 -15.70
CA ASP A 56 -10.02 -16.41 -16.32
C ASP A 56 -11.35 -17.05 -15.90
N ASP A 57 -11.31 -18.28 -15.38
CA ASP A 57 -12.45 -19.01 -14.83
C ASP A 57 -12.69 -18.68 -13.33
N ASP A 58 -12.01 -17.66 -12.80
CA ASP A 58 -12.05 -17.23 -11.39
C ASP A 58 -11.54 -18.29 -10.39
N ASN A 59 -10.80 -19.30 -10.87
CA ASN A 59 -10.15 -20.30 -10.03
C ASN A 59 -8.75 -19.86 -9.61
N ILE A 60 -8.38 -20.12 -8.36
CA ILE A 60 -7.06 -19.81 -7.84
C ILE A 60 -6.02 -20.76 -8.47
N TYR A 61 -5.00 -20.21 -9.11
CA TYR A 61 -3.91 -21.01 -9.69
C TYR A 61 -2.58 -20.83 -8.94
N HIS A 62 -2.43 -19.74 -8.19
CA HIS A 62 -1.22 -19.48 -7.43
C HIS A 62 -1.55 -18.73 -6.14
N ILE A 63 -0.87 -19.08 -5.05
CA ILE A 63 -0.90 -18.30 -3.80
C ILE A 63 0.53 -17.99 -3.36
N ASP A 64 0.85 -16.72 -3.15
CA ASP A 64 2.03 -16.35 -2.36
C ASP A 64 1.60 -16.08 -0.92
N ALA A 65 2.04 -16.96 -0.01
CA ALA A 65 1.80 -16.81 1.42
C ALA A 65 3.04 -16.26 2.12
N TYR A 66 2.85 -15.21 2.91
CA TYR A 66 3.92 -14.54 3.63
C TYR A 66 3.63 -14.46 5.12
N GLN A 67 4.47 -15.10 5.93
CA GLN A 67 4.50 -14.87 7.37
C GLN A 67 5.53 -13.77 7.67
N ALA A 68 5.06 -12.53 7.83
CA ALA A 68 5.93 -11.36 7.97
C ALA A 68 6.17 -11.01 9.45
N LYS A 69 7.44 -11.08 9.89
CA LYS A 69 7.85 -10.68 11.24
C LYS A 69 8.91 -9.59 11.24
N LYS A 70 8.62 -8.53 11.97
CA LYS A 70 9.58 -7.46 12.24
C LYS A 70 10.57 -7.90 13.30
N SER A 71 11.85 -7.63 13.07
CA SER A 71 12.90 -7.87 14.07
C SER A 71 13.76 -6.64 14.30
N SER A 72 14.24 -6.53 15.54
CA SER A 72 15.29 -5.57 15.92
C SER A 72 16.69 -6.19 15.88
N ASP A 73 16.80 -7.51 15.74
CA ASP A 73 18.05 -8.24 15.74
C ASP A 73 18.08 -9.31 14.64
N PRO A 74 19.26 -9.72 14.18
CA PRO A 74 19.39 -10.84 13.26
C PRO A 74 18.79 -12.14 13.81
N TRP A 75 18.09 -12.88 12.97
CA TRP A 75 17.54 -14.19 13.30
C TRP A 75 18.64 -15.24 13.30
N ASN A 76 19.11 -15.61 14.50
CA ASN A 76 20.22 -16.55 14.70
C ASN A 76 19.77 -17.89 15.32
N SER A 77 18.53 -17.95 15.81
CA SER A 77 17.97 -19.11 16.52
C SER A 77 17.36 -20.10 15.53
N SER A 78 17.97 -21.28 15.40
CA SER A 78 17.41 -22.37 14.58
C SER A 78 16.08 -22.88 15.15
N THR A 79 15.88 -22.84 16.46
CA THR A 79 14.63 -23.28 17.10
C THR A 79 13.48 -22.33 16.79
N GLU A 80 13.71 -21.03 16.89
CA GLU A 80 12.70 -20.02 16.60
C GLU A 80 12.30 -20.04 15.11
N LEU A 81 13.30 -20.13 14.20
CA LEU A 81 13.01 -20.30 12.78
C LEU A 81 12.29 -21.63 12.48
N SER A 82 12.65 -22.71 13.18
CA SER A 82 11.98 -24.02 13.03
C SER A 82 10.50 -23.92 13.36
N GLU A 83 10.14 -23.26 14.46
CA GLU A 83 8.74 -23.04 14.85
C GLU A 83 7.98 -22.18 13.83
N ILE A 84 8.62 -21.17 13.26
CA ILE A 84 8.03 -20.33 12.21
C ILE A 84 7.80 -21.16 10.96
N ILE A 85 8.84 -21.84 10.44
CA ILE A 85 8.73 -22.67 9.23
C ILE A 85 7.64 -23.72 9.41
N LYS A 86 7.53 -24.35 10.59
CA LYS A 86 6.50 -25.35 10.89
C LYS A 86 5.09 -24.77 10.78
N LYS A 87 4.89 -23.52 11.25
CA LYS A 87 3.62 -22.81 11.09
C LYS A 87 3.31 -22.56 9.63
N ILE A 88 4.27 -22.09 8.85
CA ILE A 88 4.03 -21.82 7.42
C ILE A 88 3.74 -23.12 6.66
N THR A 89 4.38 -24.25 7.01
CA THR A 89 4.05 -25.54 6.40
C THR A 89 2.62 -25.97 6.73
N HIS A 90 2.12 -25.71 7.94
CA HIS A 90 0.71 -25.95 8.26
C HIS A 90 -0.22 -25.06 7.43
N VAL A 91 0.13 -23.78 7.24
CA VAL A 91 -0.62 -22.89 6.34
C VAL A 91 -0.68 -23.48 4.94
N GLY A 92 0.42 -24.02 4.40
CA GLY A 92 0.41 -24.69 3.08
C GLY A 92 -0.55 -25.88 3.00
N LEU A 93 -0.62 -26.69 4.05
CA LEU A 93 -1.57 -27.81 4.14
C LEU A 93 -3.02 -27.31 4.22
N ASP A 94 -3.28 -26.30 5.07
CA ASP A 94 -4.59 -25.68 5.22
C ASP A 94 -5.08 -25.06 3.90
N LEU A 95 -4.16 -24.47 3.11
CA LEU A 95 -4.48 -23.93 1.79
C LEU A 95 -4.98 -25.02 0.84
N TYR A 96 -4.39 -26.22 0.84
CA TYR A 96 -4.92 -27.33 0.03
C TYR A 96 -6.32 -27.77 0.47
N GLU A 97 -6.59 -27.76 1.78
CA GLU A 97 -7.88 -28.19 2.35
C GLU A 97 -8.98 -27.12 2.25
N ASP A 98 -8.63 -25.84 2.03
CA ASP A 98 -9.57 -24.73 1.90
C ASP A 98 -10.55 -24.92 0.73
N ASP A 99 -11.81 -24.52 0.94
CA ASP A 99 -12.94 -24.75 0.04
C ASP A 99 -12.99 -23.80 -1.16
N ALA A 100 -12.11 -22.79 -1.25
CA ALA A 100 -12.04 -21.90 -2.38
C ALA A 100 -11.66 -22.66 -3.68
N PRO A 101 -12.31 -22.34 -4.81
CA PRO A 101 -12.04 -23.00 -6.09
C PRO A 101 -10.58 -22.84 -6.54
N LYS A 102 -9.90 -23.97 -6.74
CA LYS A 102 -8.52 -24.05 -7.21
C LYS A 102 -8.46 -24.67 -8.60
N SER A 103 -7.58 -24.15 -9.43
CA SER A 103 -7.28 -24.72 -10.75
C SER A 103 -6.54 -26.06 -10.60
N SER A 104 -6.57 -26.88 -11.65
CA SER A 104 -5.86 -28.17 -11.66
C SER A 104 -4.33 -28.04 -11.58
N ASN A 105 -3.79 -26.87 -11.93
CA ASN A 105 -2.36 -26.54 -11.88
C ASN A 105 -2.02 -25.62 -10.70
N TYR A 106 -2.84 -25.65 -9.65
CA TYR A 106 -2.62 -24.88 -8.43
C TYR A 106 -1.25 -25.15 -7.83
N ILE A 107 -0.57 -24.07 -7.45
CA ILE A 107 0.69 -24.08 -6.70
C ILE A 107 0.66 -22.97 -5.65
N HIS A 108 1.58 -23.02 -4.69
CA HIS A 108 1.77 -21.93 -3.73
C HIS A 108 3.22 -21.76 -3.30
N THR A 109 3.55 -20.58 -2.81
CA THR A 109 4.82 -20.30 -2.13
C THR A 109 4.59 -19.95 -0.67
N LEU A 110 5.50 -20.40 0.19
CA LEU A 110 5.43 -20.29 1.65
C LEU A 110 6.65 -19.48 2.15
N SER A 111 6.48 -18.19 2.40
CA SER A 111 7.60 -17.29 2.67
C SER A 111 7.63 -16.83 4.12
N PHE A 112 8.71 -17.12 4.85
CA PHE A 112 9.04 -16.33 6.04
C PHE A 112 9.70 -15.03 5.60
N VAL A 113 9.19 -13.88 6.07
CA VAL A 113 9.75 -12.57 5.71
C VAL A 113 10.15 -11.77 6.93
N THR A 114 11.33 -11.14 6.87
CA THR A 114 11.86 -10.30 7.94
C THR A 114 12.58 -9.07 7.40
N ASN A 115 12.60 -8.00 8.19
CA ASN A 115 13.35 -6.78 7.89
C ASN A 115 14.79 -6.75 8.46
N ASP A 116 15.21 -7.83 9.12
CA ASP A 116 16.58 -8.04 9.58
C ASP A 116 17.11 -9.38 9.06
N SER A 117 18.43 -9.52 9.03
CA SER A 117 19.13 -10.66 8.44
C SER A 117 18.82 -11.99 9.12
N ILE A 118 18.80 -13.08 8.35
CA ILE A 118 18.72 -14.44 8.87
C ILE A 118 20.11 -15.06 8.78
N LYS A 119 20.64 -15.56 9.89
CA LYS A 119 21.99 -16.16 9.95
C LYS A 119 21.92 -17.54 10.59
N LEU A 120 22.03 -18.57 9.76
CA LEU A 120 21.98 -19.94 10.22
C LEU A 120 23.36 -20.59 10.09
N ASN A 121 23.63 -21.51 11.02
CA ASN A 121 24.83 -22.32 10.96
C ASN A 121 24.59 -23.72 11.53
N ALA A 122 25.33 -24.66 10.97
CA ALA A 122 25.40 -26.04 11.44
C ALA A 122 26.86 -26.50 11.42
N LYS A 123 27.18 -27.45 12.31
CA LYS A 123 28.45 -28.17 12.22
C LYS A 123 28.36 -29.15 11.06
N ASP A 124 29.41 -29.20 10.26
CA ASP A 124 29.57 -30.29 9.31
C ASP A 124 29.80 -31.60 10.09
N THR A 125 29.12 -32.67 9.70
CA THR A 125 29.29 -34.00 10.31
C THR A 125 30.60 -34.65 9.86
N ASN A 126 31.11 -34.27 8.68
CA ASN A 126 32.28 -34.87 8.06
C ASN A 126 33.56 -34.05 8.28
N SER A 127 33.44 -32.80 8.75
CA SER A 127 34.58 -31.93 9.06
C SER A 127 34.32 -31.11 10.32
N LYS A 128 35.37 -30.63 11.01
CA LYS A 128 35.19 -29.67 12.12
C LYS A 128 34.74 -28.29 11.63
N ALA A 129 34.54 -28.08 10.32
CA ALA A 129 34.12 -26.80 9.78
C ALA A 129 32.64 -26.54 10.06
N LYS A 130 32.28 -25.25 10.09
CA LYS A 130 30.88 -24.82 10.19
C LYS A 130 30.41 -24.39 8.82
N VAL A 131 29.21 -24.82 8.45
CA VAL A 131 28.50 -24.31 7.28
C VAL A 131 27.64 -23.13 7.75
N TYR A 132 27.61 -22.07 6.95
CA TYR A 132 26.88 -20.84 7.24
C TYR A 132 26.00 -20.46 6.06
N ILE A 133 24.86 -19.86 6.37
CA ILE A 133 24.07 -19.10 5.41
C ILE A 133 23.68 -17.78 6.05
N THR A 134 23.74 -16.70 5.26
CA THR A 134 23.25 -15.39 5.63
C THR A 134 22.31 -14.89 4.54
N ILE A 135 21.12 -14.50 4.94
CA ILE A 135 20.07 -13.95 4.09
C ILE A 135 19.89 -12.50 4.52
N ASN A 136 20.13 -11.58 3.58
CA ASN A 136 20.15 -10.13 3.78
C ASN A 136 20.04 -9.43 2.41
N ALA A 137 20.28 -8.12 2.34
CA ALA A 137 20.19 -7.37 1.08
C ALA A 137 21.04 -7.90 -0.10
N ALA A 138 22.10 -8.68 0.15
CA ALA A 138 22.94 -9.25 -0.91
C ALA A 138 22.46 -10.62 -1.40
N ASN A 139 21.61 -11.29 -0.62
CA ASN A 139 21.02 -12.59 -0.92
C ASN A 139 19.67 -12.63 -0.20
N ASP A 140 18.70 -11.92 -0.77
CA ASP A 140 17.47 -11.54 -0.07
C ASP A 140 16.42 -12.65 -0.05
N THR A 141 16.57 -13.66 -0.89
CA THR A 141 15.60 -14.75 -1.02
C THR A 141 16.35 -16.06 -1.18
N VAL A 142 16.07 -17.01 -0.29
CA VAL A 142 16.62 -18.37 -0.38
C VAL A 142 15.50 -19.38 -0.27
N LYS A 143 15.43 -20.29 -1.23
CA LYS A 143 14.54 -21.45 -1.17
C LYS A 143 15.09 -22.47 -0.18
N TYR A 144 14.24 -23.09 0.63
CA TYR A 144 14.67 -24.09 1.61
C TYR A 144 15.51 -25.20 0.99
N THR A 145 15.13 -25.68 -0.20
CA THR A 145 15.83 -26.75 -0.93
C THR A 145 17.29 -26.43 -1.25
N ASP A 146 17.61 -25.14 -1.39
CA ASP A 146 18.93 -24.65 -1.80
C ASP A 146 19.86 -24.46 -0.59
N ILE A 147 19.33 -24.60 0.63
CA ILE A 147 20.10 -24.55 1.87
C ILE A 147 20.93 -25.85 2.01
N ALA A 148 22.15 -25.74 2.53
CA ALA A 148 22.99 -26.88 2.84
C ALA A 148 22.29 -27.89 3.78
N GLU A 149 22.42 -29.18 3.48
CA GLU A 149 21.73 -30.28 4.16
C GLU A 149 21.85 -30.23 5.68
N GLN A 150 23.04 -29.92 6.20
CA GLN A 150 23.30 -29.87 7.64
C GLN A 150 22.46 -28.80 8.36
N ILE A 151 22.14 -27.69 7.68
CA ILE A 151 21.28 -26.64 8.21
C ILE A 151 19.81 -27.04 8.03
N LYS A 152 19.44 -27.60 6.87
CA LYS A 152 18.08 -28.11 6.59
C LYS A 152 17.61 -29.09 7.65
N THR A 153 18.40 -30.14 7.92
CA THR A 153 18.04 -31.18 8.90
C THR A 153 17.86 -30.59 10.30
N LYS A 154 18.65 -29.57 10.67
CA LYS A 154 18.56 -28.91 11.98
C LYS A 154 17.28 -28.07 12.13
N LEU A 155 16.77 -27.50 11.04
CA LEU A 155 15.56 -26.68 11.05
C LEU A 155 14.27 -27.49 11.16
N VAL A 156 14.30 -28.78 10.76
CA VAL A 156 13.06 -29.58 10.61
C VAL A 156 13.05 -30.84 11.47
N THR A 157 13.83 -30.87 12.55
CA THR A 157 13.94 -32.05 13.43
C THR A 157 12.62 -32.44 14.11
N THR A 158 11.70 -31.49 14.28
CA THR A 158 10.39 -31.68 14.92
C THR A 158 9.25 -31.84 13.91
N PHE A 159 9.57 -31.98 12.62
CA PHE A 159 8.56 -32.02 11.56
C PHE A 159 8.15 -33.47 11.29
N ASP A 160 6.86 -33.70 11.10
CA ASP A 160 6.34 -34.95 10.57
C ASP A 160 6.49 -35.01 9.03
N ASP A 161 6.12 -36.13 8.43
CA ASP A 161 6.31 -36.33 6.99
C ASP A 161 5.32 -35.53 6.13
N VAL A 162 4.17 -35.15 6.69
CA VAL A 162 3.18 -34.31 6.01
C VAL A 162 3.70 -32.87 5.97
N GLU A 163 4.18 -32.34 7.09
CA GLU A 163 4.79 -31.01 7.18
C GLU A 163 6.05 -30.91 6.29
N LYS A 164 6.85 -31.97 6.20
CA LYS A 164 8.02 -32.01 5.32
C LYS A 164 7.67 -31.93 3.84
N SER A 165 6.48 -32.40 3.44
CA SER A 165 6.05 -32.36 2.04
C SER A 165 5.89 -30.93 1.51
N GLU A 166 5.69 -29.96 2.40
CA GLU A 166 5.56 -28.54 2.06
C GLU A 166 6.89 -27.79 1.98
N LEU A 167 8.01 -28.40 2.37
CA LEU A 167 9.31 -27.71 2.44
C LEU A 167 9.83 -27.24 1.07
N ASP A 168 9.43 -27.91 -0.01
CA ASP A 168 9.76 -27.49 -1.38
C ASP A 168 9.06 -26.19 -1.79
N ASN A 169 8.05 -25.75 -1.04
CA ASN A 169 7.36 -24.48 -1.23
C ASN A 169 7.94 -23.36 -0.35
N VAL A 170 8.86 -23.68 0.57
CA VAL A 170 9.34 -22.74 1.61
C VAL A 170 10.47 -21.83 1.12
N TYR A 171 10.34 -20.54 1.39
CA TYR A 171 11.33 -19.50 1.16
C TYR A 171 11.61 -18.71 2.44
N LEU A 172 12.87 -18.32 2.60
CA LEU A 172 13.33 -17.40 3.63
C LEU A 172 13.70 -16.08 2.94
N LYS A 173 13.04 -14.99 3.34
CA LYS A 173 13.16 -13.69 2.68
C LYS A 173 13.56 -12.56 3.64
N TYR A 174 14.48 -11.74 3.17
CA TYR A 174 14.83 -10.45 3.72
C TYR A 174 14.17 -9.35 2.88
N ILE A 175 13.60 -8.35 3.55
CA ILE A 175 13.15 -7.12 2.90
C ILE A 175 13.86 -5.92 3.51
N ASP A 176 14.25 -4.97 2.67
CA ASP A 176 14.88 -3.73 3.12
C ASP A 176 13.83 -2.72 3.59
N LEU A 177 13.18 -3.05 4.71
CA LEU A 177 12.27 -2.16 5.42
C LEU A 177 12.90 -1.70 6.74
N PRO A 178 13.00 -0.37 6.99
CA PRO A 178 13.51 0.13 8.26
C PRO A 178 12.70 -0.35 9.48
N LYS A 179 13.31 -0.28 10.67
CA LYS A 179 12.66 -0.68 11.93
C LYS A 179 11.57 0.30 12.38
N LYS A 180 11.56 1.55 11.90
CA LYS A 180 10.59 2.56 12.34
C LYS A 180 9.53 2.77 11.26
N TYR A 181 8.29 2.99 11.70
CA TYR A 181 7.14 3.26 10.82
C TYR A 181 7.45 4.32 9.76
N GLU A 182 7.95 5.48 10.17
CA GLU A 182 8.28 6.58 9.24
C GLU A 182 9.32 6.16 8.18
N GLY A 183 10.28 5.32 8.56
CA GLY A 183 11.26 4.78 7.62
C GLY A 183 10.65 3.78 6.64
N GLN A 184 9.73 2.94 7.12
CA GLN A 184 9.00 1.99 6.26
C GLN A 184 8.14 2.75 5.24
N LYS A 185 7.40 3.76 5.71
CA LYS A 185 6.61 4.64 4.84
C LYS A 185 7.47 5.36 3.80
N ALA A 186 8.64 5.89 4.20
CA ALA A 186 9.55 6.54 3.26
C ALA A 186 10.01 5.59 2.13
N VAL A 187 10.30 4.32 2.44
CA VAL A 187 10.63 3.30 1.42
C VAL A 187 9.46 3.04 0.48
N LEU A 188 8.24 2.93 1.01
CA LEU A 188 7.02 2.72 0.20
C LEU A 188 6.76 3.93 -0.72
N VAL A 189 6.94 5.15 -0.22
CA VAL A 189 6.82 6.39 -1.01
C VAL A 189 7.83 6.39 -2.15
N TYR A 190 9.08 6.05 -1.87
CA TYR A 190 10.12 5.96 -2.91
C TYR A 190 9.79 4.90 -3.96
N LYS A 191 9.30 3.72 -3.57
CA LYS A 191 8.87 2.69 -4.54
C LYS A 191 7.69 3.16 -5.39
N CYS A 192 6.69 3.83 -4.79
CA CYS A 192 5.61 4.46 -5.54
C CYS A 192 6.13 5.49 -6.56
N GLN A 193 7.14 6.30 -6.18
CA GLN A 193 7.78 7.24 -7.10
C GLN A 193 8.41 6.55 -8.30
N LEU A 194 9.12 5.44 -8.08
CA LEU A 194 9.74 4.68 -9.19
C LEU A 194 8.70 4.09 -10.15
N ILE A 195 7.59 3.58 -9.63
CA ILE A 195 6.57 2.89 -10.42
C ILE A 195 5.68 3.86 -11.20
N PHE A 196 5.20 4.90 -10.52
CA PHE A 196 4.22 5.81 -11.10
C PHE A 196 4.85 7.04 -11.73
N ASN A 197 6.10 7.36 -11.38
CA ASN A 197 6.78 8.58 -11.80
C ASN A 197 5.84 9.79 -11.65
N GLU A 198 5.94 10.80 -12.51
CA GLU A 198 5.17 12.05 -12.43
C GLU A 198 3.63 11.91 -12.52
N LYS A 199 3.07 10.70 -12.57
CA LYS A 199 1.61 10.44 -12.60
C LYS A 199 0.92 10.65 -11.25
N ILE A 200 1.66 10.88 -10.16
CA ILE A 200 1.10 11.13 -8.82
C ILE A 200 1.58 12.50 -8.34
N ILE A 201 0.64 13.30 -7.82
CA ILE A 201 0.93 14.64 -7.27
C ILE A 201 1.60 14.52 -5.89
N ASP A 202 1.00 13.72 -5.01
CA ASP A 202 1.41 13.56 -3.63
C ASP A 202 1.57 12.07 -3.31
N TYR A 203 2.82 11.61 -3.35
CA TYR A 203 3.14 10.21 -3.11
C TYR A 203 2.92 9.79 -1.65
N ASN A 204 2.97 10.72 -0.69
CA ASN A 204 2.65 10.41 0.71
C ASN A 204 1.16 10.10 0.86
N ALA A 205 0.31 10.94 0.27
CA ALA A 205 -1.13 10.72 0.25
C ALA A 205 -1.50 9.45 -0.53
N ALA A 206 -0.82 9.16 -1.65
CA ALA A 206 -1.03 7.94 -2.41
C ALA A 206 -0.72 6.68 -1.59
N VAL A 207 0.43 6.63 -0.90
CA VAL A 207 0.79 5.51 -0.03
C VAL A 207 -0.22 5.33 1.10
N GLU A 208 -0.64 6.41 1.77
CA GLU A 208 -1.66 6.32 2.82
C GLU A 208 -3.00 5.82 2.28
N THR A 209 -3.39 6.24 1.07
CA THR A 209 -4.62 5.77 0.40
C THR A 209 -4.56 4.27 0.11
N LEU A 210 -3.43 3.77 -0.38
CA LEU A 210 -3.24 2.34 -0.63
C LEU A 210 -3.21 1.53 0.68
N LEU A 211 -2.53 2.03 1.73
CA LEU A 211 -2.54 1.41 3.05
C LEU A 211 -3.94 1.38 3.69
N LEU A 212 -4.80 2.37 3.36
CA LEU A 212 -6.17 2.41 3.86
C LEU A 212 -7.01 1.24 3.34
N LEU A 213 -6.73 0.69 2.16
CA LEU A 213 -7.40 -0.51 1.65
C LEU A 213 -7.21 -1.68 2.62
N PHE A 214 -5.98 -1.88 3.08
CA PHE A 214 -5.65 -2.93 4.04
C PHE A 214 -6.23 -2.67 5.44
N ARG A 215 -6.31 -1.40 5.87
CA ARG A 215 -6.94 -1.03 7.15
C ARG A 215 -8.45 -1.27 7.16
N LYS A 216 -9.13 -1.19 6.01
CA LYS A 216 -10.58 -1.42 5.92
C LYS A 216 -10.94 -2.89 6.19
N VAL A 217 -10.17 -3.81 5.63
CA VAL A 217 -10.40 -5.25 5.79
C VAL A 217 -10.02 -5.76 7.18
N GLU A 218 -9.10 -5.08 7.88
CA GLU A 218 -8.70 -5.38 9.26
C GLU A 218 -9.88 -5.33 10.26
N ASN A 219 -10.84 -4.42 10.06
CA ASN A 219 -11.95 -4.21 10.99
C ASN A 219 -13.02 -5.31 10.93
N ASN A 220 -12.95 -6.21 9.96
CA ASN A 220 -13.89 -7.31 9.79
C ASN A 220 -13.40 -8.53 10.60
N LEU A 221 -13.82 -8.61 11.87
CA LEU A 221 -13.46 -9.70 12.78
C LEU A 221 -14.06 -11.04 12.36
N ASN A 222 -13.25 -12.12 12.38
CA ASN A 222 -13.75 -13.48 12.15
C ASN A 222 -14.52 -13.96 13.39
N ASN A 223 -15.85 -14.09 13.28
CA ASN A 223 -16.63 -14.83 14.26
C ASN A 223 -16.41 -16.34 14.06
N GLY A 224 -15.33 -16.89 14.64
CA GLY A 224 -15.18 -18.36 14.73
C GLY A 224 -13.81 -18.98 14.42
N ASN A 225 -12.72 -18.20 14.31
CA ASN A 225 -11.34 -18.71 14.16
C ASN A 225 -11.04 -19.59 12.93
N ILE A 226 -11.86 -19.57 11.88
CA ILE A 226 -11.55 -20.28 10.62
C ILE A 226 -11.39 -19.25 9.51
N ALA A 227 -10.14 -19.08 9.07
CA ALA A 227 -9.76 -18.44 7.82
C ALA A 227 -10.45 -19.13 6.64
N ARG A 228 -11.09 -18.38 5.76
CA ARG A 228 -11.59 -18.94 4.48
C ARG A 228 -11.24 -17.99 3.36
N LEU A 229 -10.58 -18.50 2.33
CA LEU A 229 -10.29 -17.68 1.15
C LEU A 229 -11.57 -17.22 0.42
N SER A 230 -12.70 -17.90 0.68
CA SER A 230 -14.02 -17.48 0.21
C SER A 230 -14.58 -16.23 0.92
N ASP A 231 -14.02 -15.82 2.08
CA ASP A 231 -14.47 -14.63 2.79
C ASP A 231 -13.91 -13.35 2.16
N THR A 232 -14.67 -12.81 1.20
CA THR A 232 -14.30 -11.60 0.48
C THR A 232 -14.25 -10.35 1.36
N THR A 233 -14.82 -10.37 2.58
CA THR A 233 -14.82 -9.20 3.47
C THR A 233 -13.43 -8.90 4.05
N LYS A 234 -12.51 -9.86 3.96
CA LYS A 234 -11.13 -9.77 4.47
C LYS A 234 -10.08 -9.64 3.38
N SER A 235 -10.54 -9.54 2.13
CA SER A 235 -9.69 -9.42 0.97
C SER A 235 -9.80 -8.03 0.35
N VAL A 236 -8.69 -7.55 -0.21
CA VAL A 236 -8.66 -6.40 -1.12
C VAL A 236 -8.48 -6.94 -2.53
N SER A 237 -9.45 -6.71 -3.40
CA SER A 237 -9.38 -7.15 -4.79
C SER A 237 -8.46 -6.28 -5.65
N SER A 238 -7.91 -6.87 -6.71
CA SER A 238 -7.19 -6.18 -7.78
C SER A 238 -7.99 -5.01 -8.38
N ASP A 239 -9.31 -5.17 -8.56
CA ASP A 239 -10.20 -4.11 -9.03
C ASP A 239 -10.29 -2.92 -8.07
N GLU A 240 -10.34 -3.16 -6.75
CA GLU A 240 -10.35 -2.08 -5.75
C GLU A 240 -9.01 -1.32 -5.72
N ILE A 241 -7.90 -2.06 -5.86
CA ILE A 241 -6.56 -1.48 -5.94
C ILE A 241 -6.45 -0.63 -7.20
N LYS A 242 -6.88 -1.15 -8.35
CA LYS A 242 -6.90 -0.44 -9.64
C LYS A 242 -7.73 0.83 -9.56
N LYS A 243 -8.96 0.77 -9.04
CA LYS A 243 -9.79 1.97 -8.81
C LYS A 243 -9.08 3.02 -7.95
N SER A 244 -8.38 2.60 -6.90
CA SER A 244 -7.64 3.52 -6.04
C SER A 244 -6.49 4.20 -6.79
N ILE A 245 -5.75 3.45 -7.61
CA ILE A 245 -4.69 4.00 -8.46
C ILE A 245 -5.25 4.95 -9.51
N ASP A 246 -6.35 4.57 -10.16
CA ASP A 246 -7.02 5.40 -11.15
C ASP A 246 -7.46 6.73 -10.53
N ILE A 247 -8.01 6.74 -9.32
CA ILE A 247 -8.36 7.98 -8.61
C ILE A 247 -7.10 8.83 -8.35
N ILE A 248 -6.03 8.23 -7.82
CA ILE A 248 -4.79 8.94 -7.49
C ILE A 248 -4.15 9.57 -8.74
N THR A 249 -4.18 8.86 -9.87
CA THR A 249 -3.53 9.28 -11.12
C THR A 249 -4.42 10.17 -11.99
N THR A 250 -5.74 9.99 -11.97
CA THR A 250 -6.70 10.83 -12.71
C THR A 250 -6.69 12.25 -12.18
N LYS A 251 -6.60 12.45 -10.87
CA LYS A 251 -6.45 13.80 -10.28
C LYS A 251 -5.24 14.54 -10.85
N LYS A 252 -4.12 13.85 -11.07
CA LYS A 252 -2.93 14.45 -11.70
C LYS A 252 -3.22 14.85 -13.16
N LEU A 253 -3.83 13.96 -13.95
CA LEU A 253 -4.17 14.25 -15.34
C LEU A 253 -5.15 15.41 -15.46
N ALA A 254 -6.17 15.47 -14.60
CA ALA A 254 -7.10 16.57 -14.52
C ALA A 254 -6.35 17.89 -14.23
N PHE A 255 -5.45 17.91 -13.24
CA PHE A 255 -4.70 19.11 -12.90
C PHE A 255 -3.73 19.54 -14.02
N ASP A 256 -3.07 18.60 -14.70
CA ASP A 256 -2.20 18.92 -15.83
C ASP A 256 -2.99 19.49 -17.01
N PHE A 257 -4.18 18.95 -17.27
CA PHE A 257 -5.11 19.51 -18.24
C PHE A 257 -5.53 20.94 -17.87
N TRP A 258 -5.91 21.20 -16.62
CA TRP A 258 -6.29 22.53 -16.17
C TRP A 258 -5.14 23.53 -16.17
N ARG A 259 -3.91 23.07 -15.92
CA ARG A 259 -2.70 23.86 -16.10
C ARG A 259 -2.48 24.21 -17.56
N SER A 260 -2.78 23.31 -18.50
CA SER A 260 -2.70 23.60 -19.94
C SER A 260 -3.73 24.65 -20.39
N LYS A 261 -4.91 24.66 -19.75
CA LYS A 261 -5.95 25.69 -19.94
C LYS A 261 -5.66 27.02 -19.23
N ALA A 262 -4.55 27.13 -18.48
CA ALA A 262 -4.24 28.33 -17.70
C ALA A 262 -4.12 29.61 -18.55
N SER A 263 -3.79 29.51 -19.84
CA SER A 263 -3.75 30.68 -20.71
C SER A 263 -5.14 31.26 -20.97
N ASP A 264 -6.15 30.41 -21.17
CA ASP A 264 -7.51 30.85 -21.49
C ASP A 264 -8.23 31.36 -20.24
N ILE A 265 -7.99 30.76 -19.08
CA ILE A 265 -8.49 31.31 -17.82
C ILE A 265 -7.82 32.64 -17.48
N CYS A 266 -6.53 32.82 -17.78
CA CYS A 266 -5.86 34.12 -17.60
C CYS A 266 -6.51 35.20 -18.46
N LYS A 267 -6.92 34.88 -19.69
CA LYS A 267 -7.66 35.84 -20.53
C LYS A 267 -9.03 36.15 -19.94
N LYS A 268 -9.79 35.12 -19.55
CA LYS A 268 -11.16 35.28 -19.02
C LYS A 268 -11.19 36.08 -17.71
N LEU A 269 -10.26 35.80 -16.81
CA LEU A 269 -10.12 36.50 -15.53
C LEU A 269 -9.32 37.80 -15.65
N GLU A 270 -9.07 38.29 -16.87
CA GLU A 270 -8.36 39.55 -17.16
C GLU A 270 -7.00 39.67 -16.42
N ILE A 271 -6.22 38.59 -16.42
CA ILE A 271 -4.91 38.53 -15.76
C ILE A 271 -3.84 39.06 -16.72
N PRO A 272 -3.16 40.17 -16.37
CA PRO A 272 -2.11 40.74 -17.21
C PRO A 272 -0.99 39.74 -17.48
N ILE A 273 -0.43 39.75 -18.70
CA ILE A 273 0.66 38.83 -19.11
C ILE A 273 1.81 38.79 -18.10
N ARG A 274 2.19 39.95 -17.54
CA ARG A 274 3.27 40.09 -16.55
C ARG A 274 2.98 39.35 -15.22
N GLU A 275 1.73 39.07 -14.92
CA GLU A 275 1.27 38.44 -13.67
C GLU A 275 0.87 36.97 -13.87
N GLN A 276 0.75 36.47 -15.11
CA GLN A 276 0.30 35.11 -15.39
C GLN A 276 1.21 34.04 -14.77
N LYS A 277 2.53 34.26 -14.74
CA LYS A 277 3.46 33.34 -14.06
C LYS A 277 3.17 33.23 -12.56
N ASN A 278 2.88 34.35 -11.91
CA ASN A 278 2.56 34.38 -10.48
C ASN A 278 1.18 33.77 -10.22
N PHE A 279 0.20 34.00 -11.10
CA PHE A 279 -1.11 33.35 -11.03
C PHE A 279 -0.99 31.82 -11.10
N ILE A 280 -0.24 31.30 -12.06
CA ILE A 280 -0.03 29.85 -12.23
C ILE A 280 0.63 29.26 -10.96
N LEU A 281 1.64 29.95 -10.42
CA LEU A 281 2.29 29.53 -9.17
C LEU A 281 1.34 29.58 -7.96
N ASP A 282 0.54 30.63 -7.83
CA ASP A 282 -0.45 30.74 -6.76
C ASP A 282 -1.52 29.65 -6.88
N PHE A 283 -1.99 29.37 -8.10
CA PHE A 283 -2.95 28.31 -8.40
C PHE A 283 -2.43 26.95 -7.96
N GLU A 284 -1.19 26.60 -8.30
CA GLU A 284 -0.57 25.34 -7.88
C GLU A 284 -0.47 25.23 -6.36
N ASN A 285 -0.06 26.31 -5.70
CA ASN A 285 0.08 26.33 -4.25
C ASN A 285 -1.28 26.27 -3.53
N CYS A 286 -2.40 26.58 -4.19
CA CYS A 286 -3.71 26.55 -3.55
C CYS A 286 -4.09 25.14 -3.09
N PHE A 287 -3.74 24.10 -3.85
CA PHE A 287 -4.08 22.71 -3.49
C PHE A 287 -3.43 22.26 -2.18
N ASP A 288 -2.18 22.64 -1.94
CA ASP A 288 -1.52 22.37 -0.65
C ASP A 288 -2.12 23.23 0.46
N ARG A 289 -2.46 24.49 0.17
CA ARG A 289 -3.12 25.38 1.14
C ARG A 289 -4.52 24.89 1.51
N PHE A 290 -5.26 24.21 0.63
CA PHE A 290 -6.55 23.61 0.95
C PHE A 290 -6.45 22.42 1.93
N LYS A 291 -5.27 21.80 2.06
CA LYS A 291 -5.03 20.72 3.02
C LYS A 291 -4.55 21.23 4.37
N ASP A 292 -4.02 22.45 4.44
CA ASP A 292 -3.49 23.06 5.67
C ASP A 292 -4.60 23.82 6.42
N LEU A 293 -5.01 23.28 7.57
CA LEU A 293 -6.05 23.87 8.44
C LEU A 293 -5.74 25.29 8.92
N THR A 294 -4.47 25.72 8.86
CA THR A 294 -4.07 27.08 9.24
C THR A 294 -4.33 28.11 8.12
N GLN A 295 -4.50 27.67 6.87
CA GLN A 295 -4.76 28.51 5.69
C GLN A 295 -6.24 28.90 5.57
N THR A 296 -6.79 29.47 6.64
CA THR A 296 -8.21 29.83 6.80
C THR A 296 -8.81 30.60 5.61
N GLN A 297 -8.07 31.52 4.99
CA GLN A 297 -8.57 32.28 3.83
C GLN A 297 -8.80 31.38 2.58
N HIS A 298 -7.89 30.43 2.31
CA HIS A 298 -8.00 29.51 1.17
C HIS A 298 -9.13 28.50 1.41
N LEU A 299 -9.24 28.00 2.64
CA LEU A 299 -10.34 27.10 3.04
C LEU A 299 -11.71 27.76 2.91
N ASN A 300 -11.83 29.05 3.27
CA ASN A 300 -13.09 29.79 3.11
C ASN A 300 -13.50 29.91 1.64
N ILE A 301 -12.55 30.13 0.74
CA ILE A 301 -12.82 30.18 -0.71
C ILE A 301 -13.28 28.80 -1.20
N LEU A 302 -12.61 27.71 -0.80
CA LEU A 302 -13.01 26.36 -1.17
C LEU A 302 -14.45 26.03 -0.71
N LEU A 303 -14.78 26.36 0.54
CA LEU A 303 -16.11 26.14 1.10
C LEU A 303 -17.17 27.01 0.40
N PHE A 304 -16.83 28.26 0.05
CA PHE A 304 -17.71 29.13 -0.72
C PHE A 304 -18.04 28.52 -2.08
N VAL A 305 -17.01 28.08 -2.83
CA VAL A 305 -17.20 27.48 -4.15
C VAL A 305 -18.04 26.21 -4.05
N ARG A 306 -17.75 25.31 -3.09
CA ARG A 306 -18.58 24.11 -2.84
C ARG A 306 -20.06 24.45 -2.68
N LYS A 307 -20.35 25.47 -1.88
CA LYS A 307 -21.73 25.88 -1.60
C LYS A 307 -22.44 26.47 -2.81
N LYS A 308 -21.73 27.28 -3.61
CA LYS A 308 -22.30 28.00 -4.77
C LYS A 308 -22.34 27.18 -6.04
N MET A 309 -21.67 26.03 -6.08
CA MET A 309 -21.59 25.22 -7.29
C MET A 309 -22.95 24.63 -7.67
N ASP A 310 -23.79 24.31 -6.69
CA ASP A 310 -25.19 23.88 -6.91
C ASP A 310 -26.06 24.99 -7.55
N ASP A 311 -25.65 26.26 -7.43
CA ASP A 311 -26.37 27.42 -7.98
C ASP A 311 -25.86 27.84 -9.39
N CYS A 312 -24.81 27.19 -9.93
CA CYS A 312 -24.23 27.56 -11.23
C CYS A 312 -24.97 26.87 -12.39
N ASP A 313 -25.90 27.59 -13.02
CA ASP A 313 -26.64 27.13 -14.22
C ASP A 313 -25.91 27.41 -15.56
N LEU A 314 -24.59 27.63 -15.53
CA LEU A 314 -23.80 27.99 -16.71
C LEU A 314 -23.25 26.75 -17.42
N TYR A 315 -23.19 26.82 -18.76
CA TYR A 315 -22.74 25.70 -19.61
C TYR A 315 -21.26 25.79 -20.04
N ASP A 316 -20.58 26.90 -19.71
CA ASP A 316 -19.16 27.10 -19.99
C ASP A 316 -18.35 27.21 -18.69
N GLU A 317 -17.25 26.46 -18.63
CA GLU A 317 -16.40 26.34 -17.44
C GLU A 317 -15.73 27.68 -17.10
N LEU A 318 -15.24 28.41 -18.12
CA LEU A 318 -14.56 29.68 -17.93
C LEU A 318 -15.55 30.77 -17.46
N GLU A 319 -16.79 30.72 -17.94
CA GLU A 319 -17.88 31.56 -17.45
C GLU A 319 -18.26 31.25 -16.00
N CYS A 320 -18.39 29.98 -15.63
CA CYS A 320 -18.70 29.62 -14.24
C CYS A 320 -17.57 30.05 -13.29
N ILE A 321 -16.29 29.87 -13.66
CA ILE A 321 -15.16 30.32 -12.83
C ILE A 321 -15.16 31.84 -12.66
N ASN A 322 -15.41 32.61 -13.74
CA ASN A 322 -15.50 34.05 -13.64
C ASN A 322 -16.68 34.50 -12.78
N TRP A 323 -17.85 33.87 -12.94
CA TRP A 323 -19.03 34.14 -12.12
C TRP A 323 -18.76 33.86 -10.63
N LEU A 324 -18.14 32.72 -10.29
CA LEU A 324 -17.76 32.39 -8.92
C LEU A 324 -16.83 33.45 -8.31
N TYR A 325 -15.87 33.96 -9.10
CA TYR A 325 -14.99 35.04 -8.67
C TYR A 325 -15.78 36.32 -8.38
N GLU A 326 -16.68 36.73 -9.29
CA GLU A 326 -17.52 37.93 -9.12
C GLU A 326 -18.47 37.83 -7.93
N GLU A 327 -19.05 36.66 -7.68
CA GLU A 327 -19.91 36.45 -6.52
C GLU A 327 -19.10 36.45 -5.21
N PHE A 328 -17.92 35.83 -5.21
CA PHE A 328 -17.07 35.82 -4.02
C PHE A 328 -16.67 37.24 -3.59
N ILE A 329 -16.27 38.10 -4.53
CA ILE A 329 -15.88 39.49 -4.20
C ILE A 329 -17.07 40.36 -3.76
N LYS A 330 -18.30 40.01 -4.14
CA LYS A 330 -19.53 40.71 -3.69
C LYS A 330 -19.95 40.28 -2.29
N GLU A 331 -19.89 38.98 -2.00
CA GLU A 331 -20.44 38.39 -0.79
C GLU A 331 -19.41 38.27 0.34
N SER A 332 -18.11 38.26 0.02
CA SER A 332 -17.03 37.97 0.95
C SER A 332 -15.94 39.03 0.93
N SER A 333 -15.27 39.18 2.08
CA SER A 333 -14.02 39.94 2.18
C SER A 333 -12.87 38.98 2.42
N SER A 334 -11.75 39.21 1.74
CA SER A 334 -10.53 38.41 1.91
C SER A 334 -9.31 39.32 2.02
N GLN A 335 -8.32 38.86 2.80
CA GLN A 335 -7.01 39.51 2.90
C GLN A 335 -6.06 39.10 1.77
N LEU A 336 -6.45 38.12 0.95
CA LEU A 336 -5.67 37.70 -0.20
C LEU A 336 -5.68 38.77 -1.29
N SER A 337 -4.60 38.83 -2.06
CA SER A 337 -4.54 39.72 -3.22
C SER A 337 -5.60 39.32 -4.25
N PRO A 338 -6.10 40.25 -5.09
CA PRO A 338 -7.04 39.90 -6.16
C PRO A 338 -6.54 38.78 -7.08
N LEU A 339 -5.23 38.73 -7.36
CA LEU A 339 -4.60 37.69 -8.16
C LEU A 339 -4.68 36.32 -7.45
N SER A 340 -4.39 36.29 -6.15
CA SER A 340 -4.43 35.08 -5.35
C SER A 340 -5.86 34.58 -5.11
N ILE A 341 -6.85 35.49 -5.01
CA ILE A 341 -8.28 35.12 -4.95
C ILE A 341 -8.69 34.45 -6.27
N LYS A 342 -8.34 35.04 -7.42
CA LYS A 342 -8.61 34.45 -8.74
C LYS A 342 -8.01 33.05 -8.85
N ALA A 343 -6.77 32.87 -8.42
CA ALA A 343 -6.09 31.58 -8.41
C ALA A 343 -6.78 30.57 -7.48
N ALA A 344 -7.18 30.98 -6.28
CA ALA A 344 -7.87 30.14 -5.31
C ALA A 344 -9.28 29.76 -5.76
N ILE A 345 -10.04 30.66 -6.40
CA ILE A 345 -11.35 30.35 -6.98
C ILE A 345 -11.20 29.32 -8.10
N TYR A 346 -10.23 29.50 -8.98
CA TYR A 346 -9.98 28.55 -10.06
C TYR A 346 -9.58 27.16 -9.54
N ALA A 347 -8.65 27.10 -8.58
CA ALA A 347 -8.26 25.86 -7.93
C ALA A 347 -9.42 25.20 -7.17
N SER A 348 -10.24 25.99 -6.48
CA SER A 348 -11.42 25.49 -5.75
C SER A 348 -12.46 24.92 -6.71
N TYR A 349 -12.76 25.60 -7.82
CA TYR A 349 -13.69 25.08 -8.82
C TYR A 349 -13.27 23.71 -9.33
N ILE A 350 -11.97 23.54 -9.61
CA ILE A 350 -11.42 22.26 -10.06
C ILE A 350 -11.54 21.19 -8.97
N GLU A 351 -11.13 21.49 -7.73
CA GLU A 351 -11.22 20.55 -6.60
C GLU A 351 -12.67 20.08 -6.39
N VAL A 352 -13.63 20.99 -6.45
CA VAL A 352 -15.06 20.69 -6.26
C VAL A 352 -15.64 19.92 -7.44
N LYS A 353 -15.26 20.25 -8.67
CA LYS A 353 -15.73 19.54 -9.86
C LYS A 353 -15.29 18.07 -9.87
N GLU A 354 -14.11 17.76 -9.36
CA GLU A 354 -13.61 16.38 -9.24
C GLU A 354 -14.25 15.61 -8.06
N GLU A 355 -15.00 16.28 -7.17
CA GLU A 355 -15.77 15.68 -6.08
C GLU A 355 -17.22 15.34 -6.46
N LEU A 356 -17.73 15.94 -7.55
CA LEU A 356 -19.06 15.69 -8.14
C LEU A 356 -19.01 14.50 -9.11
#